data_AF-A0A6N7YBZ1-F1
#
_entry.id   AF-A0A6N7YBZ1-F1
#
_cell.length_a   1.000
_cell.length_b   1.000
_cell.length_c   1.000
_cell.angle_alpha   90.00
_cell.angle_beta   90.00
_cell.angle_gamma   90.00
#
_symmetry.space_group_name_H-M   'P 1'
#
loop_
_entity.id
_entity.type
_entity.pdbx_description
1 polymer ?
#
loop_
_entity_poly.entity_id
_entity_poly.type
_entity_poly.pdbx_seq_one_letter_code
_entity_poly.pdbx_strand_id
1 'polypeptide(L)'
;MDDDLEHAHKMLVSELAAAGLALDHSGLWSDADQNVGVLAHQGHAVVGWIEIRWRSSCPPADFVLTDAVHLPAPIEADPLRTTIERARAAGAARRQTCRYCAQSFNPGWMHEAGVCQGCAEEHLGVDH
;
A
#
# COMPACT_ATOMS: atom_id res chain seq x y z
N MET A 1 -32.85 3.35 1.06
CA MET A 1 -31.73 3.75 0.19
C MET A 1 -30.42 3.85 0.97
N ASP A 2 -30.46 4.18 2.27
CA ASP A 2 -29.27 4.12 3.15
C ASP A 2 -28.85 2.68 3.52
N ASP A 3 -29.80 1.76 3.72
CA ASP A 3 -29.49 0.37 4.12
C ASP A 3 -28.59 -0.38 3.12
N ASP A 4 -28.78 -0.16 1.82
CA ASP A 4 -27.99 -0.82 0.77
C ASP A 4 -26.55 -0.30 0.75
N LEU A 5 -26.36 1.01 0.99
CA LEU A 5 -25.04 1.64 1.05
C LEU A 5 -24.28 1.21 2.31
N GLU A 6 -24.98 1.14 3.45
CA GLU A 6 -24.42 0.66 4.71
C GLU A 6 -24.02 -0.82 4.60
N HIS A 7 -24.85 -1.65 3.96
CA HIS A 7 -24.55 -3.06 3.72
C HIS A 7 -23.32 -3.22 2.81
N ALA A 8 -23.27 -2.49 1.69
CA ALA A 8 -22.13 -2.51 0.79
C ALA A 8 -20.83 -2.06 1.48
N HIS A 9 -20.90 -1.02 2.32
CA HIS A 9 -19.76 -0.56 3.09
C HIS A 9 -19.27 -1.61 4.10
N LYS A 10 -20.18 -2.26 4.84
CA LYS A 10 -19.84 -3.32 5.80
C LYS A 10 -19.20 -4.53 5.11
N MET A 11 -19.75 -4.95 3.97
CA MET A 11 -19.17 -6.03 3.16
C MET A 11 -17.74 -5.65 2.73
N LEU A 12 -17.55 -4.45 2.19
CA LEU A 12 -16.24 -3.97 1.76
C LEU A 12 -15.22 -3.98 2.90
N VAL A 13 -15.57 -3.45 4.07
CA VAL A 13 -14.70 -3.46 5.26
C VAL A 13 -14.36 -4.88 5.69
N SER A 14 -15.34 -5.79 5.69
CA SER A 14 -15.13 -7.20 6.04
C SER A 14 -14.16 -7.89 5.08
N GLU A 15 -14.28 -7.64 3.77
CA GLU A 15 -13.41 -8.22 2.75
C GLU A 15 -11.97 -7.70 2.86
N LEU A 16 -11.80 -6.39 3.11
CA LEU A 16 -10.47 -5.79 3.29
C LEU A 16 -9.76 -6.35 4.54
N ALA A 17 -10.50 -6.50 5.64
CA ALA A 17 -9.98 -7.12 6.85
C ALA A 17 -9.64 -8.60 6.65
N ALA A 18 -10.49 -9.36 5.94
CA ALA A 18 -10.25 -10.76 5.61
C ALA A 18 -9.03 -10.94 4.69
N ALA A 19 -8.74 -9.95 3.83
CA ALA A 19 -7.53 -9.90 3.03
C ALA A 19 -6.27 -9.58 3.85
N GLY A 20 -6.39 -9.30 5.16
CA GLY A 20 -5.28 -8.96 6.05
C GLY A 20 -4.84 -7.50 5.92
N LEU A 21 -5.72 -6.61 5.44
CA LEU A 21 -5.46 -5.18 5.36
C LEU A 21 -5.92 -4.49 6.65
N ALA A 22 -5.16 -3.50 7.10
CA ALA A 22 -5.49 -2.64 8.22
C ALA A 22 -5.65 -1.20 7.75
N LEU A 23 -6.64 -0.49 8.30
CA LEU A 23 -6.89 0.92 8.05
C LEU A 23 -5.94 1.78 8.89
N ASP A 24 -5.19 2.66 8.24
CA ASP A 24 -4.34 3.63 8.92
C ASP A 24 -5.07 4.98 9.16
N HIS A 25 -4.37 5.93 9.80
CA HIS A 25 -4.90 7.25 10.09
C HIS A 25 -5.12 8.12 8.84
N SER A 26 -4.56 7.73 7.69
CA SER A 26 -4.73 8.44 6.42
C SER A 26 -5.98 8.00 5.66
N GLY A 27 -6.65 6.93 6.14
CA GLY A 27 -7.79 6.33 5.46
C GLY A 27 -7.38 5.28 4.41
N LEU A 28 -6.10 4.90 4.39
CA LEU A 28 -5.58 3.86 3.49
C LEU A 28 -5.61 2.50 4.19
N TRP A 29 -6.21 1.52 3.53
CA TRP A 29 -6.10 0.12 3.93
C TRP A 29 -4.83 -0.48 3.33
N SER A 30 -3.95 -1.06 4.14
CA SER A 30 -2.70 -1.67 3.64
C SER A 30 -2.35 -2.96 4.38
N ASP A 31 -1.53 -3.81 3.76
CA ASP A 31 -0.93 -4.95 4.45
C ASP A 31 0.29 -4.52 5.28
N ALA A 32 0.72 -5.37 6.20
CA ALA A 32 1.83 -5.06 7.12
C ALA A 32 3.15 -4.72 6.39
N ASP A 33 3.33 -5.29 5.21
CA ASP A 33 4.52 -5.07 4.38
C ASP A 33 4.40 -3.86 3.46
N GLN A 34 3.24 -3.19 3.40
CA GLN A 34 2.94 -2.09 2.47
C GLN A 34 3.18 -2.47 0.99
N ASN A 35 2.78 -3.68 0.59
CA ASN A 35 2.79 -4.11 -0.80
C ASN A 35 1.53 -3.68 -1.55
N VAL A 36 0.40 -3.56 -0.85
CA VAL A 36 -0.90 -3.19 -1.44
C VAL A 36 -1.59 -2.13 -0.60
N GLY A 37 -2.27 -1.21 -1.29
CA GLY A 37 -3.08 -0.16 -0.69
C GLY A 37 -4.46 -0.10 -1.33
N VAL A 38 -5.48 0.15 -0.50
CA VAL A 38 -6.87 0.31 -0.93
C VAL A 38 -7.47 1.57 -0.30
N LEU A 39 -7.93 2.48 -1.15
CA LEU A 39 -8.80 3.59 -0.73
C LEU A 39 -10.24 3.16 -0.94
N ALA A 40 -10.99 3.02 0.15
CA ALA A 40 -12.39 2.57 0.14
C ALA A 40 -13.32 3.71 0.55
N HIS A 41 -14.31 4.05 -0.29
CA HIS A 41 -15.27 5.11 0.02
C HIS A 41 -16.63 4.82 -0.61
N GLN A 42 -17.71 4.89 0.19
CA GLN A 42 -19.10 4.75 -0.28
C GLN A 42 -19.35 3.53 -1.18
N GLY A 43 -18.68 2.40 -0.90
CA GLY A 43 -18.82 1.17 -1.69
C GLY A 43 -17.99 1.11 -2.97
N HIS A 44 -17.21 2.16 -3.28
CA HIS A 44 -16.17 2.16 -4.30
C HIS A 44 -14.80 1.87 -3.68
N ALA A 45 -13.84 1.44 -4.49
CA ALA A 45 -12.48 1.17 -4.08
C ALA A 45 -11.49 1.53 -5.17
N VAL A 46 -10.34 2.09 -4.78
CA VAL A 46 -9.17 2.21 -5.63
C VAL A 46 -8.08 1.33 -5.04
N VAL A 47 -7.64 0.34 -5.80
CA VAL A 47 -6.68 -0.68 -5.36
C VAL A 47 -5.41 -0.55 -6.18
N GLY A 48 -4.25 -0.45 -5.55
CA GLY A 48 -2.95 -0.42 -6.22
C GLY A 48 -1.83 -0.90 -5.32
N TRP A 49 -0.64 -1.07 -5.87
CA TRP A 49 0.53 -1.33 -5.03
C TRP A 49 1.10 -0.02 -4.50
N ILE A 50 1.62 -0.04 -3.27
CA ILE A 50 2.09 1.18 -2.61
C ILE A 50 3.51 1.50 -3.08
N GLU A 51 3.72 2.70 -3.58
CA GLU A 51 5.03 3.29 -3.82
C GLU A 51 5.22 4.48 -2.86
N ILE A 52 6.44 4.63 -2.35
CA ILE A 52 6.77 5.74 -1.46
C ILE A 52 7.61 6.75 -2.24
N ARG A 53 7.13 7.99 -2.30
CA ARG A 53 7.81 9.07 -3.01
C ARG A 53 8.23 10.16 -2.04
N TRP A 54 9.54 10.35 -1.93
CA TRP A 54 10.08 11.44 -1.15
C TRP A 54 9.93 12.77 -1.91
N ARG A 55 9.37 13.77 -1.22
CA ARG A 55 9.57 15.16 -1.63
C ARG A 55 10.96 15.58 -1.14
N SER A 56 11.67 16.35 -1.96
CA SER A 56 13.12 16.59 -1.88
C SER A 56 13.66 17.31 -0.64
N SER A 57 12.89 17.45 0.45
CA SER A 57 13.39 18.01 1.72
C SER A 57 12.41 17.74 2.85
N CYS A 58 12.78 16.85 3.78
CA CYS A 58 12.09 16.56 5.05
C CYS A 58 10.64 16.01 4.92
N PRO A 59 10.14 15.17 5.85
CA PRO A 59 8.86 14.47 5.69
C PRO A 59 7.66 15.42 5.46
N PRO A 60 6.62 14.98 4.71
CA PRO A 60 6.26 13.58 4.51
C PRO A 60 6.60 13.02 3.11
N ALA A 61 7.02 11.76 3.09
CA ALA A 61 6.95 10.95 1.87
C ALA A 61 5.47 10.71 1.52
N ASP A 62 5.11 10.85 0.25
CA ASP A 62 3.76 10.55 -0.22
C ASP A 62 3.66 9.04 -0.48
N PHE A 63 2.59 8.42 0.02
CA PHE A 63 2.18 7.09 -0.42
C PHE A 63 1.37 7.22 -1.70
N VAL A 64 1.86 6.62 -2.78
CA VAL A 64 1.22 6.66 -4.09
C VAL A 64 0.74 5.25 -4.44
N LEU A 65 -0.53 5.12 -4.79
CA LEU A 65 -1.04 3.88 -5.39
C LEU A 65 -0.61 3.83 -6.86
N THR A 66 0.27 2.89 -7.17
CA THR A 66 0.77 2.66 -8.53
C THR A 66 0.01 1.50 -9.18
N ASP A 67 -0.15 1.57 -10.50
CA ASP A 67 -0.99 0.65 -11.29
C ASP A 67 -2.41 0.52 -10.72
N ALA A 68 -2.95 1.63 -10.23
CA ALA A 68 -4.21 1.67 -9.52
C ALA A 68 -5.39 1.29 -10.43
N VAL A 69 -6.26 0.42 -9.91
CA VAL A 69 -7.51 -0.02 -10.52
C VAL A 69 -8.67 0.53 -9.69
N HIS A 70 -9.57 1.25 -10.34
CA HIS A 70 -10.82 1.70 -9.73
C HIS A 70 -11.90 0.62 -9.91
N LEU A 71 -12.48 0.20 -8.79
CA LEU A 71 -13.63 -0.70 -8.71
C LEU A 71 -14.86 0.14 -8.33
N PRO A 72 -15.82 0.32 -9.25
CA PRO A 72 -17.01 1.11 -8.98
C PRO A 72 -17.98 0.38 -8.05
N ALA A 73 -18.81 1.13 -7.31
CA ALA A 73 -19.93 0.56 -6.57
C ALA A 73 -21.06 0.08 -7.52
N PRO A 74 -21.79 -0.99 -7.16
CA PRO A 74 -21.48 -1.90 -6.05
C PRO A 74 -20.28 -2.79 -6.40
N ILE A 75 -19.36 -2.94 -5.45
CA ILE A 75 -18.21 -3.84 -5.62
C ILE A 75 -18.64 -5.27 -5.37
N GLU A 76 -18.22 -6.17 -6.26
CA GLU A 76 -18.30 -7.60 -6.06
C GLU A 76 -17.02 -8.12 -5.36
N ALA A 77 -17.18 -9.11 -4.48
CA ALA A 77 -16.07 -9.64 -3.67
C ALA A 77 -14.95 -10.27 -4.52
N ASP A 78 -15.28 -11.01 -5.58
CA ASP A 78 -14.29 -11.70 -6.41
C ASP A 78 -13.39 -10.74 -7.20
N PRO A 79 -13.92 -9.71 -7.91
CA PRO A 79 -13.10 -8.65 -8.50
C PRO A 79 -12.24 -7.92 -7.48
N LEU A 80 -12.76 -7.63 -6.28
CA LEU A 80 -11.99 -6.98 -5.22
C LEU A 80 -10.80 -7.84 -4.79
N ARG A 81 -11.04 -9.10 -4.42
CA ARG A 81 -10.00 -10.04 -3.98
C ARG A 81 -8.93 -10.22 -5.06
N THR A 82 -9.34 -10.48 -6.30
CA THR A 82 -8.43 -10.66 -7.44
C THR A 82 -7.57 -9.42 -7.65
N THR A 83 -8.15 -8.22 -7.52
CA THR A 83 -7.42 -6.96 -7.70
C THR A 83 -6.42 -6.74 -6.57
N ILE A 84 -6.81 -7.02 -5.31
CA ILE A 84 -5.91 -6.94 -4.14
C ILE A 84 -4.73 -7.90 -4.29
N GLU A 85 -4.98 -9.15 -4.68
CA GLU A 85 -3.92 -10.15 -4.85
C GLU A 85 -2.95 -9.76 -5.97
N ARG A 86 -3.45 -9.27 -7.10
CA ARG A 86 -2.62 -8.78 -8.20
C ARG A 86 -1.77 -7.58 -7.79
N ALA A 87 -2.36 -6.61 -7.09
CA ALA A 87 -1.63 -5.46 -6.57
C ALA A 87 -0.57 -5.89 -5.54
N ARG A 88 -0.91 -6.77 -4.60
CA ARG A 88 0.03 -7.32 -3.62
C ARG A 88 1.21 -8.01 -4.29
N ALA A 89 0.94 -8.88 -5.27
CA ALA A 89 1.98 -9.56 -6.02
C ALA A 89 2.89 -8.58 -6.77
N ALA A 90 2.31 -7.53 -7.37
CA ALA A 90 3.07 -6.47 -8.03
C ALA A 90 3.97 -5.72 -7.04
N GLY A 91 3.44 -5.30 -5.89
CA GLY A 91 4.21 -4.62 -4.84
C GLY A 91 5.34 -5.48 -4.29
N ALA A 92 5.06 -6.76 -3.99
CA ALA A 92 6.06 -7.71 -3.53
C ALA A 92 7.19 -7.91 -4.55
N ALA A 93 6.87 -7.98 -5.85
CA ALA A 93 7.85 -8.12 -6.92
C ALA A 93 8.72 -6.87 -7.13
N ARG A 94 8.29 -5.71 -6.63
CA ARG A 94 9.07 -4.46 -6.68
C ARG A 94 9.97 -4.26 -5.48
N ARG A 95 9.85 -5.07 -4.43
CA ARG A 95 10.71 -4.93 -3.24
C ARG A 95 12.18 -5.14 -3.61
N GLN A 96 13.04 -4.40 -2.93
CA GLN A 96 14.48 -4.51 -3.08
C GLN A 96 15.10 -4.96 -1.75
N THR A 97 16.11 -5.81 -1.84
CA THR A 97 16.83 -6.31 -0.67
C THR A 97 17.95 -5.35 -0.29
N CYS A 98 18.00 -4.95 0.98
CA CYS A 98 19.10 -4.15 1.51
C CYS A 98 20.38 -5.00 1.61
N ARG A 99 21.49 -4.50 1.09
CA ARG A 99 22.78 -5.21 1.14
C ARG A 99 23.40 -5.34 2.53
N TYR A 100 22.96 -4.55 3.51
CA TYR A 100 23.51 -4.57 4.88
C TYR A 100 22.68 -5.46 5.82
N CYS A 101 21.37 -5.22 5.93
CA CYS A 101 20.51 -5.98 6.85
C CYS A 101 19.79 -7.17 6.19
N ALA A 102 19.93 -7.37 4.88
CA ALA A 102 19.28 -8.41 4.08
C ALA A 102 17.73 -8.42 4.12
N GLN A 103 17.11 -7.40 4.73
CA GLN A 103 15.66 -7.23 4.70
C GLN A 103 15.21 -6.65 3.36
N SER A 104 13.96 -6.93 2.97
CA SER A 104 13.37 -6.43 1.73
C SER A 104 12.49 -5.23 2.02
N PHE A 105 12.61 -4.17 1.22
CA PHE A 105 11.91 -2.90 1.40
C PHE A 105 11.24 -2.43 0.13
N ASN A 106 10.26 -1.54 0.29
CA ASN A 106 9.75 -0.73 -0.81
C ASN A 106 10.89 0.07 -1.44
N PRO A 107 10.98 0.21 -2.78
CA PRO A 107 11.99 1.04 -3.43
C PRO A 107 12.07 2.47 -2.88
N GLY A 108 10.95 3.05 -2.47
CA GLY A 108 10.95 4.38 -1.85
C GLY A 108 11.70 4.42 -0.52
N TRP A 109 11.75 3.33 0.25
CA TRP A 109 12.56 3.26 1.48
C TRP A 109 14.05 2.95 1.22
N MET A 110 14.43 2.79 -0.05
CA MET A 110 15.79 2.50 -0.44
C MET A 110 16.51 3.81 -0.81
N HIS A 111 17.72 3.96 -0.31
CA HIS A 111 18.68 4.92 -0.83
C HIS A 111 19.40 4.33 -2.07
N GLU A 112 19.93 5.19 -2.94
CA GLU A 112 20.37 4.96 -4.34
C GLU A 112 21.34 3.78 -4.60
N ALA A 113 21.76 3.05 -3.57
CA ALA A 113 22.75 1.96 -3.62
C ALA A 113 22.22 0.58 -3.16
N GLY A 114 20.91 0.33 -3.19
CA GLY A 114 20.37 -0.94 -2.67
C GLY A 114 20.53 -1.05 -1.15
N VAL A 115 20.45 0.09 -0.47
CA VAL A 115 20.62 0.23 0.98
C VAL A 115 19.34 0.85 1.52
N CYS A 116 18.72 0.24 2.54
CA CYS A 116 17.57 0.88 3.17
C CYS A 116 17.97 2.16 3.90
N GLN A 117 17.03 3.08 4.07
CA GLN A 117 17.24 4.38 4.72
C GLN A 117 17.99 4.26 6.07
N GLY A 118 17.55 3.38 6.97
CA GLY A 118 18.22 3.20 8.27
C GLY A 118 19.67 2.71 8.16
N CYS A 119 19.98 1.80 7.24
CA CYS A 119 21.37 1.37 7.01
C CYS A 119 22.20 2.45 6.29
N ALA A 120 21.57 3.36 5.54
CA ALA A 120 22.27 4.48 4.93
C ALA A 120 22.69 5.50 5.99
N GLU A 121 21.83 5.79 6.96
CA GLU A 121 22.18 6.61 8.13
C GLU A 121 23.32 5.97 8.93
N GLU A 122 23.18 4.68 9.27
CA GLU A 122 24.13 3.98 10.14
C GLU A 122 25.51 3.75 9.49
N HIS A 123 25.55 3.36 8.20
CA HIS A 123 26.79 2.93 7.55
C HIS A 123 27.34 3.92 6.52
N LEU A 124 26.51 4.81 5.99
CA LEU A 124 26.89 5.74 4.91
C LEU A 124 26.88 7.21 5.36
N GLY A 125 26.45 7.51 6.60
CA GLY A 125 26.40 8.87 7.11
C GLY A 125 25.42 9.77 6.36
N VAL A 126 24.34 9.18 5.83
CA VAL A 126 23.26 9.94 5.19
C VAL A 126 22.43 10.58 6.29
N ASP A 127 22.39 11.91 6.31
CA ASP A 127 21.49 12.70 7.16
C ASP A 127 20.24 13.14 6.37
N HIS A 128 19.17 13.43 7.10
CA HIS A 128 17.84 13.75 6.56
C HIS A 128 17.58 15.25 6.51
#